data_AF-A0A1K1Q7L8-F1
#
_entry.id   AF-A0A1K1Q7L8-F1
#
_cell.length_a   1.000
_cell.length_b   1.000
_cell.length_c   1.000
_cell.angle_alpha   90.00
_cell.angle_beta   90.00
_cell.angle_gamma   90.00
#
_symmetry.space_group_name_H-M   'P 1'
#
loop_
_entity.id
_entity.type
_entity.pdbx_description
1 polymer ?
#
loop_
_entity_poly.entity_id
_entity_poly.type
_entity_poly.pdbx_seq_one_letter_code
_entity_poly.pdbx_strand_id
1 'polypeptide(L)'
;MSSKNYIKCQTCGHTTEINKEFFVKVLGGAAIIGGWKAWIGYIFAGTGFAFAICVAIVAGGVAMMAYSEEITQWLSERYACPKCGGKKWRMMTAGEKDSEIRRNHTETLNEILKRQNSKLNDDIKEGINYVRKEQGKVHKDIKCGFSNVTKGQEEIRKGIDKISARIDTISESLKVYKKITDERIANAYSQEEREYFINEFTNQVIDKIEACFKNQRDSNRYKSEENNLKFIFGNEWGKLSDTSKKSLITAKILFNDMSMSEKSMDYSGVCILVAKAFEIELKDRFFSQFISYLEIKHGNDYSKWPFVLIKDGKRKPKESYEFTLGSVVPLFCIKKGKKISSSTFNVSKKAIQCYCEEVLFTSKSKKDIDASLIELAQNINIVREKYRNPAAHTRALAREDAQQCFNDIVDMEQMLINFLKMCKA
;
A
#
# COMPACT_ATOMS: atom_id res chain seq x y z
N MET A 1 73.17 -48.70 -16.88
CA MET A 1 72.13 -48.71 -15.84
C MET A 1 72.20 -50.05 -15.12
N SER A 2 72.57 -50.06 -13.84
CA SER A 2 72.55 -51.29 -13.04
C SER A 2 71.08 -51.72 -12.86
N SER A 3 70.67 -52.81 -13.50
CA SER A 3 69.33 -53.39 -13.37
C SER A 3 69.15 -53.92 -11.95
N LYS A 4 68.48 -53.14 -11.10
CA LYS A 4 68.09 -53.55 -9.75
C LYS A 4 66.95 -54.56 -9.85
N ASN A 5 67.13 -55.72 -9.23
CA ASN A 5 66.14 -56.79 -9.17
C ASN A 5 65.60 -56.92 -7.74
N TYR A 6 64.35 -57.30 -7.63
CA TYR A 6 63.63 -57.46 -6.37
C TYR A 6 63.01 -58.85 -6.31
N ILE A 7 62.86 -59.41 -5.13
CA ILE A 7 61.95 -60.53 -4.90
C ILE A 7 60.70 -60.03 -4.19
N LYS A 8 59.56 -60.64 -4.51
CA LYS A 8 58.27 -60.37 -3.88
C LYS A 8 57.71 -61.65 -3.29
N CYS A 9 57.32 -61.59 -2.02
CA CYS A 9 56.57 -62.65 -1.37
C CYS A 9 55.16 -62.72 -1.97
N GLN A 10 54.76 -63.87 -2.50
CA GLN A 10 53.43 -64.06 -3.09
C GLN A 10 52.31 -64.12 -2.04
N THR A 11 52.65 -64.38 -0.77
CA THR A 11 51.67 -64.50 0.32
C THR A 11 51.25 -63.14 0.89
N CYS A 12 52.17 -62.19 1.05
CA CYS A 12 51.86 -60.88 1.66
C CYS A 12 52.34 -59.67 0.86
N GLY A 13 52.93 -59.87 -0.32
CA GLY A 13 53.41 -58.80 -1.20
C GLY A 13 54.68 -58.08 -0.72
N HIS A 14 55.33 -58.52 0.37
CA HIS A 14 56.59 -57.93 0.83
C HIS A 14 57.66 -58.01 -0.27
N THR A 15 58.31 -56.89 -0.57
CA THR A 15 59.38 -56.82 -1.58
C THR A 15 60.73 -56.55 -0.92
N THR A 16 61.78 -57.21 -1.41
CA THR A 16 63.15 -57.02 -0.93
C THR A 16 64.07 -56.88 -2.13
N GLU A 17 64.99 -55.91 -2.08
CA GLU A 17 66.01 -55.75 -3.12
C GLU A 17 67.00 -56.91 -3.07
N ILE A 18 67.29 -57.49 -4.23
CA ILE A 18 68.24 -58.58 -4.33
C ILE A 18 69.60 -57.95 -4.65
N ASN A 19 70.38 -57.73 -3.60
CA ASN A 19 71.77 -57.30 -3.67
C ASN A 19 72.69 -58.39 -3.09
N LYS A 20 74.00 -58.16 -3.11
CA LYS A 20 74.96 -59.14 -2.56
C LYS A 20 74.70 -59.43 -1.07
N GLU A 21 74.30 -58.41 -0.31
CA GLU A 21 73.98 -58.53 1.12
C GLU A 21 72.75 -59.42 1.37
N PHE A 22 71.76 -59.38 0.47
CA PHE A 22 70.58 -60.23 0.54
C PHE A 22 70.98 -61.72 0.46
N PHE A 23 71.83 -62.10 -0.49
CA PHE A 23 72.32 -63.49 -0.58
C PHE A 23 73.12 -63.90 0.65
N VAL A 24 73.97 -63.00 1.18
CA VAL A 24 74.71 -63.24 2.42
C VAL A 24 73.75 -63.49 3.60
N LYS A 25 72.65 -62.72 3.68
CA LYS A 25 71.64 -62.88 4.72
C LYS A 25 70.86 -64.19 4.60
N VAL A 26 70.56 -64.66 3.39
CA VAL A 26 69.85 -65.93 3.15
C VAL A 26 70.75 -67.15 3.41
N LEU A 27 72.02 -67.07 3.02
CA LEU A 27 72.99 -68.17 3.19
C LEU A 27 73.49 -68.32 4.63
N GLY A 28 73.25 -67.32 5.48
CA GLY A 28 73.72 -67.29 6.86
C GLY A 28 75.23 -67.03 6.95
N GLY A 29 75.69 -66.52 8.09
CA GLY A 29 77.09 -66.11 8.31
C GLY A 29 78.16 -67.18 8.03
N ALA A 30 77.78 -68.45 7.86
CA ALA A 30 78.66 -69.52 7.40
C ALA A 30 79.27 -69.27 6.01
N ALA A 31 78.61 -68.50 5.13
CA ALA A 31 79.15 -68.13 3.82
C ALA A 31 80.36 -67.18 3.89
N ILE A 32 80.52 -66.41 4.99
CA ILE A 32 81.62 -65.45 5.16
C ILE A 32 82.91 -66.15 5.61
N ILE A 33 82.82 -67.27 6.33
CA ILE A 33 83.98 -67.96 6.92
C ILE A 33 84.80 -68.72 5.86
N GLY A 34 84.19 -69.17 4.76
CA GLY A 34 84.88 -69.94 3.71
C GLY A 34 85.70 -69.12 2.70
N GLY A 35 85.54 -67.80 2.67
CA GLY A 35 86.19 -66.94 1.68
C GLY A 35 85.78 -67.23 0.22
N TRP A 36 86.08 -66.29 -0.68
CA TRP A 36 85.75 -66.39 -2.13
C TRP A 36 86.30 -67.66 -2.80
N LYS A 37 87.36 -68.26 -2.25
CA LYS A 37 87.97 -69.50 -2.74
C LYS A 37 87.11 -70.76 -2.48
N ALA A 38 86.33 -70.81 -1.40
CA ALA A 38 85.44 -71.95 -1.14
C ALA A 38 84.26 -72.01 -2.13
N TRP A 39 83.79 -70.85 -2.60
CA TRP A 39 82.73 -70.76 -3.60
C TRP A 39 83.20 -71.22 -4.98
N ILE A 40 84.43 -70.89 -5.39
CA ILE A 40 85.03 -71.44 -6.62
C ILE A 40 85.13 -72.96 -6.53
N GLY A 41 85.47 -73.52 -5.36
CA GLY A 41 85.45 -74.97 -5.13
C GLY A 41 84.05 -75.59 -5.30
N TYR A 42 83.01 -74.94 -4.79
CA TYR A 42 81.62 -75.38 -4.95
C TYR A 42 81.12 -75.30 -6.40
N ILE A 43 81.64 -74.35 -7.20
CA ILE A 43 81.36 -74.20 -8.64
C ILE A 43 81.91 -75.39 -9.46
N PHE A 44 83.06 -75.94 -9.08
CA PHE A 44 83.68 -77.07 -9.78
C PHE A 44 83.30 -78.45 -9.21
N ALA A 45 82.57 -78.50 -8.10
CA ALA A 45 82.08 -79.74 -7.47
C ALA A 45 80.78 -80.30 -8.11
N GLY A 46 80.32 -79.75 -9.24
CA GLY A 46 79.37 -80.45 -10.11
C GLY A 46 77.91 -80.51 -9.65
N THR A 47 77.40 -79.51 -8.93
CA THR A 47 75.95 -79.38 -8.70
C THR A 47 75.41 -78.21 -9.54
N GLY A 48 74.68 -78.52 -10.62
CA GLY A 48 74.24 -77.53 -11.63
C GLY A 48 73.45 -76.32 -11.09
N PHE A 49 72.99 -76.40 -9.84
CA PHE A 49 72.25 -75.36 -9.14
C PHE A 49 73.12 -74.32 -8.43
N ALA A 50 74.29 -74.70 -7.89
CA ALA A 50 75.25 -73.76 -7.30
C ALA A 50 75.82 -72.81 -8.37
N PHE A 51 75.93 -73.31 -9.60
CA PHE A 51 76.33 -72.55 -10.78
C PHE A 51 75.35 -71.41 -11.08
N ALA A 52 74.04 -71.66 -11.10
CA ALA A 52 73.02 -70.64 -11.39
C ALA A 52 73.08 -69.45 -10.42
N ILE A 53 73.23 -69.70 -9.11
CA ILE A 53 73.35 -68.64 -8.09
C ILE A 53 74.66 -67.86 -8.26
N CYS A 54 75.77 -68.54 -8.52
CA CYS A 54 77.08 -67.89 -8.70
C CYS A 54 77.11 -67.00 -9.96
N VAL A 55 76.63 -67.52 -11.08
CA VAL A 55 76.53 -66.76 -12.34
C VAL A 55 75.61 -65.55 -12.14
N ALA A 56 74.51 -65.70 -11.40
CA ALA A 56 73.60 -64.61 -11.13
C ALA A 56 74.20 -63.51 -10.21
N ILE A 57 75.03 -63.88 -9.22
CA ILE A 57 75.77 -62.93 -8.37
C ILE A 57 76.87 -62.18 -9.16
N VAL A 58 77.55 -62.86 -10.09
CA VAL A 58 78.70 -62.30 -10.84
C VAL A 58 78.26 -61.49 -12.06
N ALA A 59 77.38 -62.04 -12.89
CA ALA A 59 76.90 -61.40 -14.13
C ALA A 59 75.76 -60.39 -13.88
N GLY A 60 75.19 -60.38 -12.68
CA GLY A 60 74.20 -59.39 -12.27
C GLY A 60 72.84 -59.55 -12.96
N GLY A 61 72.18 -58.42 -13.24
CA GLY A 61 70.73 -58.39 -13.44
C GLY A 61 70.16 -59.23 -14.60
N VAL A 62 70.94 -59.52 -15.65
CA VAL A 62 70.50 -60.34 -16.80
C VAL A 62 70.52 -61.83 -16.45
N ALA A 63 71.59 -62.31 -15.81
CA ALA A 63 71.70 -63.70 -15.37
C ALA A 63 70.70 -64.03 -14.24
N MET A 64 70.43 -63.07 -13.36
CA MET A 64 69.40 -63.20 -12.32
C MET A 64 68.01 -63.50 -12.90
N MET A 65 67.67 -62.92 -14.05
CA MET A 65 66.40 -63.18 -14.73
C MET A 65 66.39 -64.51 -15.48
N ALA A 66 67.50 -64.85 -16.14
CA ALA A 66 67.66 -66.11 -16.89
C ALA A 66 67.52 -67.35 -15.99
N TYR A 67 67.89 -67.24 -14.71
CA TYR A 67 67.75 -68.30 -13.71
C TYR A 67 66.71 -67.96 -12.62
N SER A 68 65.71 -67.14 -12.94
CA SER A 68 64.78 -66.62 -11.94
C SER A 68 63.91 -67.70 -11.29
N GLU A 69 63.58 -68.77 -12.02
CA GLU A 69 62.82 -69.90 -11.49
C GLU A 69 63.64 -70.72 -10.49
N GLU A 70 64.88 -71.06 -10.84
CA GLU A 70 65.79 -71.79 -9.96
C GLU A 70 66.10 -70.99 -8.69
N ILE A 71 66.33 -69.68 -8.82
CA ILE A 71 66.61 -68.79 -7.68
C ILE A 71 65.38 -68.62 -6.79
N THR A 72 64.17 -68.49 -7.36
CA THR A 72 62.94 -68.33 -6.54
C THR A 72 62.52 -69.63 -5.87
N GLN A 73 62.70 -70.78 -6.52
CA GLN A 73 62.51 -72.11 -5.92
C GLN A 73 63.49 -72.31 -4.76
N TRP A 74 64.77 -71.99 -4.96
CA TRP A 74 65.78 -72.04 -3.90
C TRP A 74 65.42 -71.20 -2.68
N LEU A 75 65.02 -69.95 -2.92
CA LEU A 75 64.61 -69.02 -1.86
C LEU A 75 63.40 -69.54 -1.10
N SER A 76 62.49 -70.22 -1.80
CA SER A 76 61.28 -70.76 -1.20
C SER A 76 61.57 -71.88 -0.18
N GLU A 77 62.64 -72.63 -0.36
CA GLU A 77 63.04 -73.68 0.58
C GLU A 77 63.69 -73.12 1.86
N ARG A 78 64.47 -72.04 1.73
CA ARG A 78 65.43 -71.60 2.76
C ARG A 78 65.14 -70.24 3.39
N TYR A 79 64.33 -69.40 2.76
CA TYR A 79 64.05 -68.05 3.24
C TYR A 79 62.54 -67.82 3.39
N ALA A 80 62.07 -67.80 4.65
CA ALA A 80 60.70 -67.43 4.96
C ALA A 80 60.55 -65.89 4.90
N CYS A 81 59.42 -65.43 4.36
CA CYS A 81 59.13 -64.00 4.30
C CYS A 81 59.12 -63.40 5.72
N PRO A 82 59.91 -62.35 5.98
CA PRO A 82 60.04 -61.78 7.33
C PRO A 82 58.73 -61.16 7.84
N LYS A 83 57.78 -60.83 6.96
CA LYS A 83 56.51 -60.20 7.33
C LYS A 83 55.41 -61.22 7.67
N CYS A 84 55.37 -62.36 6.98
CA CYS A 84 54.23 -63.30 7.10
C CYS A 84 54.62 -64.77 7.22
N GLY A 85 55.93 -65.10 7.24
CA GLY A 85 56.43 -66.48 7.26
C GLY A 85 56.22 -67.26 5.96
N GLY A 86 55.56 -66.69 4.96
CA GLY A 86 55.27 -67.32 3.68
C GLY A 86 56.54 -67.64 2.88
N LYS A 87 56.55 -68.77 2.20
CA LYS A 87 57.73 -69.29 1.50
C LYS A 87 57.67 -69.14 -0.03
N LYS A 88 56.60 -68.61 -0.60
CA LYS A 88 56.50 -68.45 -2.07
C LYS A 88 57.04 -67.10 -2.51
N TRP A 89 58.03 -67.10 -3.40
CA TRP A 89 58.68 -65.89 -3.92
C TRP A 89 58.56 -65.76 -5.44
N ARG A 90 58.51 -64.52 -5.93
CA ARG A 90 58.56 -64.18 -7.37
C ARG A 90 59.62 -63.10 -7.59
N MET A 91 60.45 -63.24 -8.62
CA MET A 91 61.40 -62.20 -9.01
C MET A 91 60.69 -61.09 -9.79
N MET A 92 61.10 -59.83 -9.57
CA MET A 92 60.58 -58.65 -10.26
C MET A 92 61.73 -57.71 -10.62
N THR A 93 61.63 -57.08 -11.78
CA THR A 93 62.54 -56.00 -12.20
C THR A 93 62.16 -54.67 -11.53
N ALA A 94 63.08 -53.70 -11.54
CA ALA A 94 62.78 -52.34 -11.09
C ALA A 94 61.60 -51.70 -11.84
N GLY A 95 61.51 -51.91 -13.17
CA GLY A 95 60.39 -51.40 -13.97
C GLY A 95 59.04 -52.01 -13.59
N GLU A 96 59.00 -53.30 -13.24
CA GLU A 96 57.78 -53.96 -12.77
C GLU A 96 57.37 -53.48 -11.37
N LYS A 97 58.33 -53.29 -10.45
CA LYS A 97 58.08 -52.74 -9.12
C LYS A 97 57.51 -51.32 -9.19
N ASP A 98 58.11 -50.44 -9.97
CA ASP A 98 57.64 -49.05 -10.12
C ASP A 98 56.27 -48.99 -10.80
N SER A 99 56.01 -49.89 -11.75
CA SER A 99 54.70 -50.00 -12.41
C SER A 99 53.62 -50.51 -11.46
N GLU A 100 53.96 -51.42 -10.53
CA GLU A 100 53.04 -51.86 -9.49
C GLU A 100 52.77 -50.77 -8.45
N ILE A 101 53.77 -50.01 -8.02
CA ILE A 101 53.59 -48.86 -7.12
C ILE A 101 52.68 -47.81 -7.78
N ARG A 102 52.92 -47.47 -9.05
CA ARG A 102 52.07 -46.54 -9.81
C ARG A 102 50.64 -47.04 -9.94
N ARG A 103 50.44 -48.34 -10.19
CA ARG A 103 49.11 -48.94 -10.28
C ARG A 103 48.36 -48.82 -8.94
N ASN A 104 48.99 -49.23 -7.84
CA ASN A 104 48.38 -49.18 -6.50
C ASN A 104 48.07 -47.74 -6.07
N HIS A 105 48.96 -46.79 -6.37
CA HIS A 105 48.73 -45.37 -6.09
C HIS A 105 47.57 -44.81 -6.93
N THR A 106 47.48 -45.20 -8.20
CA THR A 106 46.39 -44.78 -9.11
C THR A 106 45.05 -45.35 -8.65
N GLU A 107 45.01 -46.61 -8.24
CA GLU A 107 43.82 -47.25 -7.65
C GLU A 107 43.38 -46.53 -6.36
N THR A 108 44.33 -46.19 -5.49
CA THR A 108 44.05 -45.46 -4.24
C THR A 108 43.50 -44.05 -4.53
N LEU A 109 44.10 -43.31 -5.46
CA LEU A 109 43.62 -42.00 -5.87
C LEU A 109 42.22 -42.08 -6.51
N ASN A 110 41.97 -43.08 -7.34
CA ASN A 110 40.66 -43.30 -7.94
C ASN A 110 39.59 -43.63 -6.90
N GLU A 111 39.92 -44.39 -5.86
CA GLU A 111 39.03 -44.62 -4.71
C GLU A 111 38.72 -43.32 -3.96
N ILE A 112 39.73 -42.50 -3.67
CA ILE A 112 39.55 -41.21 -2.98
C ILE A 112 38.68 -40.27 -3.80
N LEU A 113 38.97 -40.14 -5.10
CA LEU A 113 38.19 -39.30 -6.03
C LEU A 113 36.74 -39.77 -6.12
N LYS A 114 36.49 -41.08 -6.20
CA LYS A 114 35.13 -41.63 -6.18
C LYS A 114 34.37 -41.25 -4.90
N ARG A 115 35.01 -41.37 -3.73
CA ARG A 115 34.39 -40.99 -2.44
C ARG A 115 34.10 -39.50 -2.36
N GLN A 116 35.05 -38.65 -2.78
CA GLN A 116 34.87 -37.20 -2.79
C GLN A 116 33.77 -36.77 -3.76
N ASN A 117 33.73 -37.32 -4.97
CA ASN A 117 32.68 -37.04 -5.94
C ASN A 117 31.30 -37.52 -5.47
N SER A 118 31.22 -38.68 -4.80
CA SER A 118 29.98 -39.14 -4.19
C SER A 118 29.49 -38.16 -3.13
N LYS A 119 30.36 -37.76 -2.20
CA LYS A 119 30.01 -36.82 -1.13
C LYS A 119 29.58 -35.46 -1.69
N LEU A 120 30.35 -34.91 -2.64
CA LEU A 120 30.00 -33.66 -3.30
C LEU A 120 28.65 -33.73 -4.00
N ASN A 121 28.35 -34.83 -4.68
CA ASN A 121 27.04 -35.04 -5.32
C ASN A 121 25.90 -35.08 -4.30
N ASP A 122 26.12 -35.68 -3.13
CA ASP A 122 25.10 -35.74 -2.07
C ASP A 122 24.88 -34.36 -1.43
N ASP A 123 25.96 -33.62 -1.15
CA ASP A 123 25.89 -32.24 -0.64
C ASP A 123 25.17 -31.30 -1.64
N ILE A 124 25.45 -31.45 -2.94
CA ILE A 124 24.76 -30.71 -4.02
C ILE A 124 23.26 -31.05 -4.05
N LYS A 125 22.89 -32.34 -3.93
CA LYS A 125 21.48 -32.75 -3.91
C LYS A 125 20.75 -32.18 -2.70
N GLU A 126 21.38 -32.16 -1.53
CA GLU A 126 20.81 -31.58 -0.32
C GLU A 126 20.60 -30.07 -0.49
N GLY A 127 21.60 -29.35 -1.01
CA GLY A 127 21.50 -27.92 -1.32
C GLY A 127 20.38 -27.61 -2.31
N ILE A 128 20.24 -28.39 -3.40
CA ILE A 128 19.15 -28.25 -4.37
C ILE A 128 17.78 -28.47 -3.70
N ASN A 129 17.66 -29.48 -2.85
CA ASN A 129 16.40 -29.77 -2.15
C ASN A 129 16.02 -28.66 -1.16
N TYR A 130 17.00 -28.10 -0.46
CA TYR A 130 16.80 -26.95 0.42
C TYR A 130 16.31 -25.74 -0.36
N VAL A 131 16.99 -25.35 -1.44
CA VAL A 131 16.59 -24.23 -2.29
C VAL A 131 15.18 -24.44 -2.86
N ARG A 132 14.86 -25.65 -3.34
CA ARG A 132 13.52 -25.99 -3.84
C ARG A 132 12.44 -25.81 -2.77
N LYS A 133 12.73 -26.18 -1.52
CA LYS A 133 11.80 -26.01 -0.39
C LYS A 133 11.57 -24.53 -0.07
N GLU A 134 12.64 -23.73 -0.03
CA GLU A 134 12.52 -22.28 0.19
C GLU A 134 11.81 -21.57 -0.96
N GLN A 135 12.09 -21.94 -2.22
CA GLN A 135 11.35 -21.45 -3.38
C GLN A 135 9.85 -21.77 -3.28
N GLY A 136 9.49 -22.97 -2.81
CA GLY A 136 8.09 -23.35 -2.58
C GLY A 136 7.38 -22.49 -1.53
N LYS A 137 8.08 -22.14 -0.44
CA LYS A 137 7.56 -21.23 0.59
C LYS A 137 7.34 -19.83 0.04
N VAL A 138 8.37 -19.25 -0.61
CA VAL A 138 8.29 -17.92 -1.21
C VAL A 138 7.17 -17.84 -2.24
N HIS A 139 7.02 -18.87 -3.10
CA HIS A 139 5.91 -18.91 -4.07
C HIS A 139 4.54 -18.92 -3.38
N LYS A 140 4.39 -19.67 -2.28
CA LYS A 140 3.15 -19.71 -1.49
C LYS A 140 2.84 -18.35 -0.86
N ASP A 141 3.85 -17.69 -0.29
CA ASP A 141 3.69 -16.38 0.35
C ASP A 141 3.34 -15.29 -0.67
N ILE A 142 4.01 -15.28 -1.82
CA ILE A 142 3.68 -14.39 -2.94
C ILE A 142 2.24 -14.63 -3.41
N LYS A 143 1.85 -15.89 -3.61
CA LYS A 143 0.49 -16.24 -4.06
C LYS A 143 -0.56 -15.78 -3.04
N CYS A 144 -0.30 -15.96 -1.75
CA CYS A 144 -1.17 -15.48 -0.67
C CYS A 144 -1.28 -13.95 -0.69
N GLY A 145 -0.14 -13.25 -0.74
CA GLY A 145 -0.09 -11.79 -0.82
C GLY A 145 -0.85 -11.25 -2.03
N PHE A 146 -0.65 -11.83 -3.22
CA PHE A 146 -1.37 -11.45 -4.43
C PHE A 146 -2.88 -11.63 -4.28
N SER A 147 -3.32 -12.73 -3.68
CA SER A 147 -4.75 -12.98 -3.43
C SER A 147 -5.39 -11.94 -2.51
N ASN A 148 -4.66 -11.44 -1.51
CA ASN A 148 -5.13 -10.39 -0.62
C ASN A 148 -5.20 -9.04 -1.34
N VAL A 149 -4.20 -8.73 -2.17
CA VAL A 149 -4.21 -7.51 -3.02
C VAL A 149 -5.40 -7.54 -3.98
N THR A 150 -5.66 -8.65 -4.66
CA THR A 150 -6.81 -8.79 -5.57
C THR A 150 -8.14 -8.59 -4.84
N LYS A 151 -8.28 -9.14 -3.63
CA LYS A 151 -9.47 -8.90 -2.79
C LYS A 151 -9.64 -7.43 -2.42
N GLY A 152 -8.56 -6.78 -1.98
CA GLY A 152 -8.57 -5.35 -1.67
C GLY A 152 -8.94 -4.48 -2.87
N GLN A 153 -8.43 -4.81 -4.07
CA GLN A 153 -8.80 -4.12 -5.30
C GLN A 153 -10.29 -4.28 -5.63
N GLU A 154 -10.85 -5.47 -5.44
CA GLU A 154 -12.29 -5.71 -5.66
C GLU A 154 -13.17 -4.91 -4.69
N GLU A 155 -12.77 -4.80 -3.43
CA GLU A 155 -13.48 -3.98 -2.44
C GLU A 155 -13.44 -2.49 -2.78
N ILE A 156 -12.28 -1.99 -3.23
CA ILE A 156 -12.14 -0.61 -3.72
C ILE A 156 -13.04 -0.38 -4.92
N ARG A 157 -13.04 -1.30 -5.90
CA ARG A 157 -13.89 -1.21 -7.10
C ARG A 157 -15.37 -1.11 -6.75
N LYS A 158 -15.87 -2.00 -5.87
CA LYS A 158 -17.25 -1.94 -5.37
C LYS A 158 -17.57 -0.61 -4.67
N GLY A 159 -16.60 -0.05 -3.95
CA GLY A 159 -16.71 1.28 -3.35
C GLY A 159 -16.89 2.38 -4.40
N ILE A 160 -16.07 2.36 -5.45
CA ILE A 160 -16.14 3.31 -6.58
C ILE A 160 -17.47 3.19 -7.32
N ASP A 161 -17.92 1.97 -7.62
CA ASP A 161 -19.20 1.73 -8.30
C ASP A 161 -20.38 2.32 -7.51
N LYS A 162 -20.36 2.18 -6.18
CA LYS A 162 -21.38 2.75 -5.30
C LYS A 162 -21.36 4.29 -5.29
N ILE A 163 -20.18 4.91 -5.39
CA ILE A 163 -20.05 6.36 -5.50
C ILE A 163 -20.59 6.82 -6.86
N SER A 164 -20.18 6.17 -7.96
CA SER A 164 -20.66 6.49 -9.31
C SER A 164 -22.18 6.42 -9.39
N ALA A 165 -22.79 5.33 -8.90
CA ALA A 165 -24.25 5.17 -8.94
C ALA A 165 -24.99 6.28 -8.18
N ARG A 166 -24.45 6.76 -7.06
CA ARG A 166 -25.01 7.90 -6.31
C ARG A 166 -24.91 9.19 -7.10
N ILE A 167 -23.74 9.46 -7.68
CA ILE A 167 -23.50 10.64 -8.50
C ILE A 167 -24.45 10.65 -9.70
N ASP A 168 -24.60 9.53 -10.41
CA ASP A 168 -25.48 9.41 -11.56
C ASP A 168 -26.94 9.65 -11.16
N THR A 169 -27.37 9.11 -10.01
CA THR A 169 -28.72 9.34 -9.46
C THR A 169 -28.99 10.82 -9.17
N ILE A 170 -28.03 11.52 -8.55
CA ILE A 170 -28.15 12.94 -8.22
C ILE A 170 -28.16 13.78 -9.49
N SER A 171 -27.25 13.48 -10.43
CA SER A 171 -27.13 14.17 -11.71
C SER A 171 -28.42 14.08 -12.53
N GLU A 172 -29.01 12.90 -12.61
CA GLU A 172 -30.27 12.72 -13.35
C GLU A 172 -31.45 13.44 -12.68
N SER A 173 -31.52 13.38 -11.34
CA SER A 173 -32.56 14.10 -10.59
C SER A 173 -32.44 15.62 -10.77
N LEU A 174 -31.22 16.16 -10.74
CA LEU A 174 -30.95 17.58 -11.00
C LEU A 174 -31.45 18.00 -12.39
N LYS A 175 -31.16 17.22 -13.43
CA LYS A 175 -31.62 17.51 -14.80
C LYS A 175 -33.14 17.58 -14.88
N VAL A 176 -33.84 16.59 -14.32
CA VAL A 176 -35.30 16.52 -14.31
C VAL A 176 -35.89 17.72 -13.58
N TYR A 177 -35.44 17.99 -12.36
CA TYR A 177 -35.98 19.06 -11.55
C TYR A 177 -35.69 20.45 -12.14
N LYS A 178 -34.50 20.67 -12.72
CA LYS A 178 -34.16 21.92 -13.41
C LYS A 178 -35.08 22.20 -14.58
N LYS A 179 -35.34 21.17 -15.41
CA LYS A 179 -36.25 21.31 -16.56
C LYS A 179 -37.64 21.75 -16.13
N ILE A 180 -38.21 21.07 -15.13
CA ILE A 180 -39.53 21.41 -14.57
C ILE A 180 -39.53 22.82 -13.98
N THR A 181 -38.47 23.19 -13.26
CA THR A 181 -38.36 24.48 -12.58
C THR A 181 -38.25 25.64 -13.57
N ASP A 182 -37.49 25.48 -14.65
CA ASP A 182 -37.38 26.49 -15.70
C ASP A 182 -38.70 26.74 -16.43
N GLU A 183 -39.45 25.68 -16.74
CA GLU A 183 -40.80 25.80 -17.31
C GLU A 183 -41.73 26.57 -16.36
N ARG A 184 -41.65 26.33 -15.05
CA ARG A 184 -42.42 27.07 -14.04
C ARG A 184 -41.97 28.53 -13.90
N ILE A 185 -40.66 28.79 -13.87
CA ILE A 185 -40.10 30.15 -13.77
C ILE A 185 -40.44 30.98 -15.00
N ALA A 186 -40.40 30.40 -16.20
CA ALA A 186 -40.76 31.08 -17.44
C ALA A 186 -42.22 31.58 -17.42
N ASN A 187 -43.11 30.81 -16.79
CA ASN A 187 -44.54 31.11 -16.67
C ASN A 187 -44.94 31.87 -15.39
N ALA A 188 -43.99 32.20 -14.52
CA ALA A 188 -44.28 32.87 -13.26
C ALA A 188 -44.73 34.33 -13.48
N TYR A 189 -45.84 34.71 -12.85
CA TYR A 189 -46.48 36.02 -12.94
C TYR A 189 -45.79 37.07 -12.06
N SER A 190 -45.02 36.66 -11.06
CA SER A 190 -44.36 37.56 -10.11
C SER A 190 -42.98 37.07 -9.67
N GLN A 191 -42.18 37.98 -9.10
CA GLN A 191 -40.89 37.65 -8.51
C GLN A 191 -41.01 36.73 -7.29
N GLU A 192 -42.11 36.86 -6.53
CA GLU A 192 -42.39 36.03 -5.35
C GLU A 192 -42.67 34.58 -5.76
N GLU A 193 -43.41 34.40 -6.85
CA GLU A 193 -43.69 33.08 -7.42
C GLU A 193 -42.42 32.41 -7.96
N ARG A 194 -41.53 33.17 -8.60
CA ARG A 194 -40.20 32.66 -9.02
C ARG A 194 -39.38 32.18 -7.82
N GLU A 195 -39.32 32.97 -6.75
CA GLU A 195 -38.60 32.61 -5.53
C GLU A 195 -39.19 31.37 -4.86
N TYR A 196 -40.51 31.21 -4.90
CA TYR A 196 -41.21 30.01 -4.42
C TYR A 196 -40.79 28.76 -5.21
N PHE A 197 -40.80 28.82 -6.55
CA PHE A 197 -40.39 27.69 -7.39
C PHE A 197 -38.91 27.31 -7.20
N ILE A 198 -38.02 28.30 -7.08
CA ILE A 198 -36.59 28.05 -6.79
C ILE A 198 -36.42 27.40 -5.42
N ASN A 199 -37.19 27.82 -4.42
CA ASN A 199 -37.15 27.22 -3.09
C ASN A 199 -37.67 25.78 -3.09
N GLU A 200 -38.78 25.51 -3.78
CA GLU A 200 -39.34 24.17 -3.94
C GLU A 200 -38.32 23.23 -4.60
N PHE A 201 -37.71 23.67 -5.72
CA PHE A 201 -36.62 22.97 -6.40
C PHE A 201 -35.45 22.65 -5.46
N THR A 202 -34.97 23.67 -4.74
CA THR A 202 -33.84 23.55 -3.80
C THR A 202 -34.12 22.46 -2.78
N ASN A 203 -35.31 22.46 -2.16
CA ASN A 203 -35.67 21.47 -1.15
C ASN A 203 -35.78 20.06 -1.74
N GLN A 204 -36.38 19.88 -2.93
CA GLN A 204 -36.46 18.57 -3.60
C GLN A 204 -35.09 17.98 -3.92
N VAL A 205 -34.15 18.82 -4.39
CA VAL A 205 -32.77 18.41 -4.64
C VAL A 205 -32.07 17.99 -3.35
N ILE A 206 -32.24 18.75 -2.27
CA ILE A 206 -31.64 18.45 -0.97
C ILE A 206 -32.18 17.12 -0.44
N ASP A 207 -33.50 16.92 -0.44
CA ASP A 207 -34.12 15.68 0.03
C ASP A 207 -33.57 14.46 -0.73
N LYS A 208 -33.36 14.62 -2.05
CA LYS A 208 -32.78 13.56 -2.88
C LYS A 208 -31.32 13.28 -2.53
N ILE A 209 -30.51 14.33 -2.34
CA ILE A 209 -29.12 14.18 -1.93
C ILE A 209 -29.05 13.54 -0.54
N GLU A 210 -29.83 14.00 0.42
CA GLU A 210 -29.84 13.43 1.78
C GLU A 210 -30.20 11.95 1.78
N ALA A 211 -31.15 11.52 0.95
CA ALA A 211 -31.51 10.12 0.78
C ALA A 211 -30.31 9.28 0.29
N CYS A 212 -29.51 9.81 -0.65
CA CYS A 212 -28.29 9.14 -1.14
C CYS A 212 -27.18 9.05 -0.09
N PHE A 213 -27.17 9.93 0.91
CA PHE A 213 -26.10 10.03 1.91
C PHE A 213 -26.50 9.53 3.31
N LYS A 214 -27.76 9.09 3.51
CA LYS A 214 -28.31 8.69 4.83
C LYS A 214 -27.42 7.72 5.61
N ASN A 215 -26.81 6.75 4.92
CA ASN A 215 -25.99 5.69 5.55
C ASN A 215 -24.51 6.06 5.73
N GLN A 216 -24.09 7.28 5.37
CA GLN A 216 -22.68 7.72 5.46
C GLN A 216 -22.39 8.60 6.68
N ARG A 217 -23.41 8.95 7.47
CA ARG A 217 -23.30 9.92 8.56
C ARG A 217 -22.29 9.52 9.66
N ASP A 218 -22.10 8.22 9.89
CA ASP A 218 -21.13 7.70 10.87
C ASP A 218 -19.79 7.29 10.26
N SER A 219 -19.61 7.49 8.95
CA SER A 219 -18.39 7.09 8.25
C SER A 219 -17.19 7.92 8.69
N ASN A 220 -15.99 7.31 8.64
CA ASN A 220 -14.73 8.03 8.88
C ASN A 220 -14.56 9.23 7.94
N ARG A 221 -15.09 9.12 6.71
CA ARG A 221 -15.10 10.20 5.74
C ARG A 221 -15.92 11.40 6.22
N TYR A 222 -17.13 11.16 6.73
CA TYR A 222 -17.97 12.22 7.26
C TYR A 222 -17.30 12.95 8.44
N LYS A 223 -16.72 12.20 9.38
CA LYS A 223 -15.98 12.74 10.51
C LYS A 223 -14.74 13.54 10.08
N SER A 224 -14.04 13.07 9.05
CA SER A 224 -12.89 13.77 8.48
C SER A 224 -13.28 15.13 7.92
N GLU A 225 -14.35 15.19 7.11
CA GLU A 225 -14.83 16.48 6.57
C GLU A 225 -15.41 17.40 7.65
N GLU A 226 -16.06 16.85 8.67
CA GLU A 226 -16.48 17.63 9.84
C GLU A 226 -15.28 18.29 10.54
N ASN A 227 -14.19 17.57 10.74
CA ASN A 227 -12.98 18.11 11.37
C ASN A 227 -12.31 19.19 10.49
N ASN A 228 -12.31 19.01 9.16
CA ASN A 228 -11.82 20.02 8.23
C ASN A 228 -12.66 21.31 8.35
N LEU A 229 -13.99 21.20 8.37
CA LEU A 229 -14.87 22.35 8.52
C LEU A 229 -14.75 23.00 9.90
N LYS A 230 -14.58 22.22 10.97
CA LYS A 230 -14.25 22.75 12.31
C LYS A 230 -12.99 23.61 12.29
N PHE A 231 -11.96 23.15 11.59
CA PHE A 231 -10.72 23.91 11.44
C PHE A 231 -10.95 25.21 10.66
N ILE A 232 -11.69 25.17 9.56
CA ILE A 232 -12.00 26.34 8.72
C ILE A 232 -12.85 27.38 9.47
N PHE A 233 -13.92 26.94 10.14
CA PHE A 233 -14.84 27.83 10.86
C PHE A 233 -14.29 28.29 12.22
N GLY A 234 -13.33 27.55 12.79
CA GLY A 234 -12.79 27.81 14.11
C GLY A 234 -13.88 27.89 15.18
N ASN A 235 -13.84 28.95 16.00
CA ASN A 235 -14.82 29.17 17.07
C ASN A 235 -16.27 29.32 16.57
N GLU A 236 -16.46 29.74 15.32
CA GLU A 236 -17.79 29.95 14.75
C GLU A 236 -18.52 28.64 14.43
N TRP A 237 -17.81 27.51 14.35
CA TRP A 237 -18.42 26.20 14.10
C TRP A 237 -19.46 25.85 15.17
N GLY A 238 -19.21 26.25 16.43
CA GLY A 238 -20.11 26.00 17.55
C GLY A 238 -21.47 26.69 17.38
N LYS A 239 -21.52 27.81 16.66
CA LYS A 239 -22.73 28.62 16.46
C LYS A 239 -23.66 28.08 15.36
N LEU A 240 -23.17 27.19 14.50
CA LEU A 240 -23.96 26.58 13.44
C LEU A 240 -24.96 25.57 14.01
N SER A 241 -26.18 25.56 13.48
CA SER A 241 -27.13 24.48 13.73
C SER A 241 -26.63 23.15 13.16
N ASP A 242 -27.10 22.04 13.74
CA ASP A 242 -26.77 20.70 13.24
C ASP A 242 -27.21 20.47 11.80
N THR A 243 -28.31 21.10 11.38
CA THR A 243 -28.80 21.01 9.99
C THR A 243 -27.84 21.71 9.04
N SER A 244 -27.38 22.92 9.37
CA SER A 244 -26.38 23.62 8.55
C SER A 244 -25.05 22.89 8.50
N LYS A 245 -24.58 22.34 9.63
CA LYS A 245 -23.39 21.48 9.66
C LYS A 245 -23.54 20.29 8.72
N LYS A 246 -24.69 19.60 8.76
CA LYS A 246 -24.99 18.47 7.86
C LYS A 246 -24.97 18.89 6.39
N SER A 247 -25.57 20.02 6.04
CA SER A 247 -25.57 20.54 4.66
C SER A 247 -24.16 20.86 4.17
N LEU A 248 -23.33 21.54 4.98
CA LEU A 248 -21.94 21.86 4.64
C LEU A 248 -21.07 20.61 4.47
N ILE A 249 -21.15 19.65 5.41
CA ILE A 249 -20.40 18.40 5.34
C ILE A 249 -20.81 17.61 4.08
N THR A 250 -22.11 17.50 3.83
CA THR A 250 -22.63 16.81 2.64
C THR A 250 -22.15 17.49 1.36
N ALA A 251 -22.09 18.83 1.34
CA ALA A 251 -21.56 19.58 0.20
C ALA A 251 -20.09 19.23 -0.09
N LYS A 252 -19.22 19.17 0.94
CA LYS A 252 -17.80 18.79 0.77
C LYS A 252 -17.64 17.37 0.28
N ILE A 253 -18.38 16.42 0.87
CA ILE A 253 -18.32 15.01 0.44
C ILE A 253 -18.79 14.90 -1.02
N LEU A 254 -19.89 15.56 -1.39
CA LEU A 254 -20.41 15.56 -2.75
C LEU A 254 -19.45 16.21 -3.75
N PHE A 255 -18.84 17.33 -3.39
CA PHE A 255 -17.81 17.99 -4.19
C PHE A 255 -16.63 17.05 -4.44
N ASN A 256 -16.12 16.41 -3.39
CA ASN A 256 -15.01 15.47 -3.50
C ASN A 256 -15.40 14.26 -4.38
N ASP A 257 -16.60 13.71 -4.19
CA ASP A 257 -17.16 12.64 -5.03
C ASP A 257 -17.20 13.03 -6.52
N MET A 258 -17.67 14.25 -6.83
CA MET A 258 -17.79 14.75 -8.20
C MET A 258 -16.44 15.13 -8.81
N SER A 259 -15.52 15.69 -8.03
CA SER A 259 -14.20 16.16 -8.51
C SER A 259 -13.29 15.02 -8.98
N MET A 260 -13.53 13.80 -8.51
CA MET A 260 -12.80 12.60 -8.91
C MET A 260 -13.35 11.96 -10.20
N SER A 261 -14.43 12.52 -10.77
CA SER A 261 -15.03 12.04 -12.02
C SER A 261 -14.38 12.73 -13.23
N GLU A 262 -14.06 11.96 -14.27
CA GLU A 262 -13.54 12.49 -15.55
C GLU A 262 -14.65 13.11 -16.43
N LYS A 263 -15.92 12.98 -16.05
CA LYS A 263 -17.07 13.52 -16.80
C LYS A 263 -17.30 14.99 -16.45
N SER A 264 -17.83 15.77 -17.40
CA SER A 264 -18.39 17.09 -17.10
C SER A 264 -19.55 16.93 -16.10
N MET A 265 -19.37 17.46 -14.89
CA MET A 265 -20.30 17.30 -13.77
C MET A 265 -21.12 18.58 -13.55
N ASP A 266 -22.40 18.42 -13.21
CA ASP A 266 -23.24 19.54 -12.76
C ASP A 266 -23.09 19.72 -11.24
N TYR A 267 -22.34 20.74 -10.83
CA TYR A 267 -22.08 21.04 -9.42
C TYR A 267 -23.22 21.81 -8.73
N SER A 268 -24.38 21.97 -9.37
CA SER A 268 -25.53 22.68 -8.80
C SER A 268 -25.96 22.11 -7.44
N GLY A 269 -25.93 20.79 -7.27
CA GLY A 269 -26.25 20.15 -5.98
C GLY A 269 -25.32 20.59 -4.85
N VAL A 270 -24.04 20.83 -5.13
CA VAL A 270 -23.07 21.31 -4.15
C VAL A 270 -23.38 22.76 -3.76
N CYS A 271 -23.59 23.64 -4.74
CA CYS A 271 -23.91 25.05 -4.49
C CYS A 271 -25.22 25.20 -3.70
N ILE A 272 -26.22 24.37 -4.02
CA ILE A 272 -27.52 24.34 -3.33
C ILE A 272 -27.35 23.99 -1.85
N LEU A 273 -26.53 23.00 -1.50
CA LEU A 273 -26.30 22.59 -0.12
C LEU A 273 -25.63 23.69 0.72
N VAL A 274 -24.62 24.38 0.15
CA VAL A 274 -23.93 25.48 0.86
C VAL A 274 -24.86 26.68 1.02
N ALA A 275 -25.60 27.04 -0.04
CA ALA A 275 -26.61 28.09 0.04
C ALA A 275 -27.71 27.74 1.06
N LYS A 276 -28.07 26.46 1.21
CA LYS A 276 -29.03 26.02 2.22
C LYS A 276 -28.53 26.22 3.64
N ALA A 277 -27.27 25.90 3.92
CA ALA A 277 -26.69 26.16 5.23
C ALA A 277 -26.80 27.66 5.58
N PHE A 278 -26.50 28.53 4.62
CA PHE A 278 -26.66 29.98 4.79
C PHE A 278 -28.13 30.38 5.06
N GLU A 279 -29.08 29.83 4.30
CA GLU A 279 -30.51 30.08 4.48
C GLU A 279 -31.02 29.62 5.85
N ILE A 280 -30.61 28.45 6.33
CA ILE A 280 -31.01 27.90 7.63
C ILE A 280 -30.56 28.84 8.76
N GLU A 281 -29.29 29.26 8.76
CA GLU A 281 -28.76 30.12 9.83
C GLU A 281 -29.40 31.51 9.82
N LEU A 282 -29.70 32.05 8.64
CA LEU A 282 -30.42 33.32 8.51
C LEU A 282 -31.87 33.20 8.96
N LYS A 283 -32.56 32.12 8.58
CA LYS A 283 -33.94 31.87 8.99
C LYS A 283 -34.04 31.71 10.50
N ASP A 284 -33.16 30.93 11.12
CA ASP A 284 -33.19 30.77 12.56
C ASP A 284 -33.04 32.12 13.29
N ARG A 285 -32.05 32.92 12.88
CA ARG A 285 -31.71 34.19 13.55
C ARG A 285 -32.63 35.36 13.20
N PHE A 286 -33.06 35.50 11.95
CA PHE A 286 -33.85 36.66 11.50
C PHE A 286 -35.33 36.37 11.36
N PHE A 287 -35.76 35.12 11.45
CA PHE A 287 -37.17 34.77 11.47
C PHE A 287 -37.56 34.16 12.82
N SER A 288 -37.06 32.97 13.17
CA SER A 288 -37.52 32.25 14.37
C SER A 288 -37.25 33.04 15.65
N GLN A 289 -35.98 33.40 15.90
CA GLN A 289 -35.58 34.13 17.10
C GLN A 289 -36.16 35.56 17.12
N PHE A 290 -36.31 36.19 15.95
CA PHE A 290 -36.88 37.54 15.87
C PHE A 290 -38.39 37.55 16.16
N ILE A 291 -39.14 36.54 15.68
CA ILE A 291 -40.55 36.37 16.06
C ILE A 291 -40.66 36.19 17.58
N SER A 292 -39.88 35.29 18.18
CA SER A 292 -39.91 35.08 19.64
C SER A 292 -39.60 36.37 20.41
N TYR A 293 -38.64 37.16 19.96
CA TYR A 293 -38.33 38.46 20.54
C TYR A 293 -39.51 39.44 20.45
N LEU A 294 -40.18 39.52 19.29
CA LEU A 294 -41.33 40.42 19.10
C LEU A 294 -42.54 39.98 19.93
N GLU A 295 -42.78 38.68 20.05
CA GLU A 295 -43.84 38.13 20.91
C GLU A 295 -43.60 38.49 22.37
N ILE A 296 -42.36 38.38 22.87
CA ILE A 296 -42.02 38.75 24.24
C ILE A 296 -42.18 40.27 24.46
N LYS A 297 -41.72 41.09 23.51
CA LYS A 297 -41.66 42.55 23.68
C LYS A 297 -42.99 43.26 23.40
N HIS A 298 -43.80 42.71 22.50
CA HIS A 298 -45.00 43.37 21.97
C HIS A 298 -46.25 42.49 21.98
N GLY A 299 -46.13 41.19 22.28
CA GLY A 299 -47.25 40.26 22.20
C GLY A 299 -47.91 40.29 20.83
N ASN A 300 -49.25 40.30 20.83
CA ASN A 300 -50.07 40.33 19.62
C ASN A 300 -50.27 41.74 19.04
N ASP A 301 -49.51 42.75 19.47
CA ASP A 301 -49.54 44.09 18.89
C ASP A 301 -48.74 44.15 17.58
N TYR A 302 -49.32 43.55 16.52
CA TYR A 302 -48.70 43.47 15.19
C TYR A 302 -48.47 44.82 14.52
N SER A 303 -48.99 45.92 15.08
CA SER A 303 -48.67 47.28 14.58
C SER A 303 -47.23 47.69 14.84
N LYS A 304 -46.58 47.05 15.84
CA LYS A 304 -45.17 47.24 16.20
C LYS A 304 -44.23 46.25 15.53
N TRP A 305 -44.76 45.26 14.83
CA TRP A 305 -43.98 44.24 14.15
C TRP A 305 -43.46 44.74 12.80
N PRO A 306 -42.30 44.24 12.33
CA PRO A 306 -41.82 44.53 10.99
C PRO A 306 -42.83 44.09 9.92
N PHE A 307 -43.12 44.97 8.95
CA PHE A 307 -44.12 44.68 7.91
C PHE A 307 -43.83 43.40 7.12
N VAL A 308 -42.55 43.04 6.96
CA VAL A 308 -42.12 41.85 6.20
C VAL A 308 -42.52 40.54 6.88
N LEU A 309 -42.68 40.54 8.21
CA LEU A 309 -43.04 39.37 9.01
C LEU A 309 -44.55 39.20 9.16
N ILE A 310 -45.35 40.18 8.72
CA ILE A 310 -46.81 40.13 8.77
C ILE A 310 -47.34 39.63 7.43
N LYS A 311 -48.37 38.80 7.44
CA LYS A 311 -49.01 38.34 6.21
C LYS A 311 -49.80 39.47 5.56
N ASP A 312 -49.67 39.61 4.23
CA ASP A 312 -50.42 40.62 3.48
C ASP A 312 -51.93 40.49 3.71
N GLY A 313 -52.55 41.62 4.03
CA GLY A 313 -53.99 41.71 4.30
C GLY A 313 -54.46 41.02 5.59
N LYS A 314 -53.58 40.51 6.44
CA LYS A 314 -53.95 39.82 7.69
C LYS A 314 -53.17 40.38 8.89
N ARG A 315 -53.81 40.47 10.05
CA ARG A 315 -53.14 40.78 11.33
C ARG A 315 -52.58 39.51 11.97
N LYS A 316 -51.67 38.84 11.27
CA LYS A 316 -51.01 37.64 11.79
C LYS A 316 -49.59 37.49 11.22
N PRO A 317 -48.67 36.87 11.96
CA PRO A 317 -47.32 36.62 11.48
C PRO A 317 -47.31 35.61 10.33
N LYS A 318 -46.26 35.70 9.51
CA LYS A 318 -45.90 34.69 8.52
C LYS A 318 -45.54 33.38 9.21
N GLU A 319 -45.80 32.29 8.52
CA GLU A 319 -45.38 30.95 8.92
C GLU A 319 -43.95 30.69 8.46
N SER A 320 -43.28 29.74 9.13
CA SER A 320 -41.89 29.39 8.83
C SER A 320 -41.63 29.01 7.37
N TYR A 321 -42.57 28.35 6.69
CA TYR A 321 -42.41 27.96 5.29
C TYR A 321 -42.55 29.14 4.30
N GLU A 322 -43.10 30.28 4.74
CA GLU A 322 -43.26 31.49 3.93
C GLU A 322 -42.00 32.38 3.97
N PHE A 323 -41.02 32.05 4.82
CA PHE A 323 -39.75 32.74 4.90
C PHE A 323 -38.71 32.07 3.99
N THR A 324 -38.34 32.78 2.92
CA THR A 324 -37.30 32.38 1.96
C THR A 324 -36.07 33.27 2.07
N LEU A 325 -34.95 32.85 1.50
CA LEU A 325 -33.74 33.66 1.44
C LEU A 325 -33.99 35.05 0.81
N GLY A 326 -34.86 35.12 -0.21
CA GLY A 326 -35.26 36.39 -0.82
C GLY A 326 -36.07 37.33 0.07
N SER A 327 -36.73 36.81 1.11
CA SER A 327 -37.53 37.61 2.06
C SER A 327 -36.69 38.26 3.17
N VAL A 328 -35.43 37.85 3.32
CA VAL A 328 -34.53 38.35 4.38
C VAL A 328 -34.08 39.79 4.09
N VAL A 329 -33.71 40.10 2.84
CA VAL A 329 -33.17 41.44 2.50
C VAL A 329 -34.19 42.57 2.76
N PRO A 330 -35.48 42.44 2.39
CA PRO A 330 -36.49 43.44 2.76
C PRO A 330 -36.63 43.67 4.28
N LEU A 331 -36.39 42.64 5.11
CA LEU A 331 -36.49 42.72 6.58
C LEU A 331 -35.52 43.75 7.16
N PHE A 332 -34.34 43.88 6.56
CA PHE A 332 -33.28 44.76 7.05
C PHE A 332 -33.58 46.25 6.86
N CYS A 333 -34.66 46.61 6.17
CA CYS A 333 -35.12 47.99 6.00
C CYS A 333 -34.02 48.92 5.46
N ILE A 334 -33.21 48.44 4.50
CA ILE A 334 -32.14 49.24 3.87
C ILE A 334 -32.73 50.33 2.97
N LYS A 335 -33.77 50.00 2.21
CA LYS A 335 -34.45 50.93 1.30
C LYS A 335 -35.96 50.81 1.44
N LYS A 336 -36.63 51.97 1.51
CA LYS A 336 -38.09 52.06 1.57
C LYS A 336 -38.72 51.71 0.22
N GLY A 337 -39.64 50.76 0.22
CA GLY A 337 -40.46 50.42 -0.96
C GLY A 337 -41.50 51.50 -1.26
N LYS A 338 -41.87 51.66 -2.55
CA LYS A 338 -42.83 52.68 -3.02
C LYS A 338 -44.21 52.58 -2.35
N LYS A 339 -44.66 51.36 -2.04
CA LYS A 339 -46.00 51.07 -1.48
C LYS A 339 -46.08 51.17 0.04
N ILE A 340 -44.96 51.41 0.73
CA ILE A 340 -44.88 51.37 2.21
C ILE A 340 -44.89 52.80 2.75
N SER A 341 -45.64 53.06 3.82
CA SER A 341 -45.63 54.37 4.49
C SER A 341 -44.30 54.63 5.22
N SER A 342 -43.94 55.90 5.44
CA SER A 342 -42.70 56.21 6.19
C SER A 342 -42.78 55.76 7.65
N SER A 343 -43.96 55.83 8.27
CA SER A 343 -44.16 55.38 9.66
C SER A 343 -43.97 53.86 9.79
N THR A 344 -44.59 53.06 8.92
CA THR A 344 -44.45 51.60 8.92
C THR A 344 -42.99 51.16 8.68
N PHE A 345 -42.30 51.84 7.75
CA PHE A 345 -40.88 51.59 7.50
C PHE A 345 -40.01 51.90 8.73
N ASN A 346 -40.25 53.03 9.39
CA ASN A 346 -39.47 53.43 10.58
C ASN A 346 -39.73 52.50 11.77
N VAL A 347 -40.97 52.04 11.97
CA VAL A 347 -41.28 51.03 13.00
C VAL A 347 -40.48 49.74 12.75
N SER A 348 -40.49 49.27 11.50
CA SER A 348 -39.79 48.04 11.11
C SER A 348 -38.27 48.19 11.25
N LYS A 349 -37.72 49.33 10.81
CA LYS A 349 -36.29 49.66 10.95
C LYS A 349 -35.88 49.70 12.42
N LYS A 350 -36.67 50.34 13.28
CA LYS A 350 -36.38 50.40 14.72
C LYS A 350 -36.45 49.02 15.37
N ALA A 351 -37.44 48.20 15.00
CA ALA A 351 -37.60 46.85 15.54
C ALA A 351 -36.40 45.96 15.22
N ILE A 352 -35.93 45.94 13.96
CA ILE A 352 -34.75 45.14 13.58
C ILE A 352 -33.47 45.67 14.24
N GLN A 353 -33.30 46.99 14.34
CA GLN A 353 -32.15 47.58 15.04
C GLN A 353 -32.10 47.20 16.51
N CYS A 354 -33.23 47.31 17.23
CA CYS A 354 -33.33 46.91 18.63
C CYS A 354 -33.06 45.42 18.81
N TYR A 355 -33.61 44.56 17.93
CA TYR A 355 -33.34 43.13 17.97
C TYR A 355 -31.86 42.81 17.75
N CYS A 356 -31.24 43.44 16.75
CA CYS A 356 -29.82 43.27 16.47
C CYS A 356 -28.94 43.72 17.64
N GLU A 357 -29.27 44.83 18.29
CA GLU A 357 -28.53 45.36 19.44
C GLU A 357 -28.69 44.48 20.69
N GLU A 358 -29.94 44.14 21.03
CA GLU A 358 -30.30 43.45 22.27
C GLU A 358 -29.97 41.96 22.21
N VAL A 359 -30.19 41.31 21.06
CA VAL A 359 -30.16 39.84 20.94
C VAL A 359 -29.05 39.36 20.01
N LEU A 360 -29.01 39.85 18.76
CA LEU A 360 -28.24 39.15 17.73
C LEU A 360 -26.75 39.49 17.69
N PHE A 361 -26.39 40.78 17.63
CA PHE A 361 -25.02 41.21 17.35
C PHE A 361 -24.21 41.52 18.61
N THR A 362 -22.92 41.23 18.55
CA THR A 362 -21.98 41.50 19.64
C THR A 362 -21.70 43.01 19.75
N SER A 363 -22.27 43.66 20.77
CA SER A 363 -22.10 45.07 21.19
C SER A 363 -21.68 46.06 20.08
N LYS A 364 -22.60 46.39 19.18
CA LYS A 364 -22.40 47.33 18.07
C LYS A 364 -23.18 48.62 18.28
N SER A 365 -22.63 49.77 17.89
CA SER A 365 -23.41 51.00 17.82
C SER A 365 -24.49 50.88 16.74
N LYS A 366 -25.58 51.66 16.81
CA LYS A 366 -26.64 51.63 15.78
C LYS A 366 -26.13 51.86 14.36
N LYS A 367 -25.09 52.67 14.19
CA LYS A 367 -24.44 52.91 12.89
C LYS A 367 -23.73 51.65 12.38
N ASP A 368 -23.07 50.92 13.28
CA ASP A 368 -22.38 49.68 12.95
C ASP A 368 -23.36 48.54 12.66
N ILE A 369 -24.54 48.54 13.32
CA ILE A 369 -25.65 47.63 13.01
C ILE A 369 -26.17 47.89 11.59
N ASP A 370 -26.43 49.15 11.22
CA ASP A 370 -26.90 49.49 9.87
C ASP A 370 -25.87 49.07 8.80
N ALA A 371 -24.57 49.34 9.03
CA ALA A 371 -23.51 48.90 8.13
C ALA A 371 -23.45 47.37 7.99
N SER A 372 -23.57 46.66 9.12
CA SER A 372 -23.61 45.20 9.20
C SER A 372 -24.76 44.60 8.40
N LEU A 373 -25.95 45.19 8.50
CA LEU A 373 -27.14 44.74 7.77
C LEU A 373 -27.01 45.01 6.26
N ILE A 374 -26.36 46.11 5.86
CA ILE A 374 -26.08 46.41 4.45
C ILE A 374 -25.12 45.38 3.86
N GLU A 375 -24.00 45.09 4.53
CA GLU A 375 -23.04 44.08 4.10
C GLU A 375 -23.69 42.70 4.01
N LEU A 376 -24.48 42.31 5.01
CA LEU A 376 -25.19 41.04 5.00
C LEU A 376 -26.20 40.95 3.85
N ALA A 377 -26.92 42.03 3.53
CA ALA A 377 -27.80 42.06 2.37
C ALA A 377 -27.06 41.88 1.04
N GLN A 378 -25.87 42.47 0.91
CA GLN A 378 -25.02 42.27 -0.26
C GLN A 378 -24.60 40.80 -0.38
N ASN A 379 -24.13 40.19 0.71
CA ASN A 379 -23.78 38.78 0.75
C ASN A 379 -24.97 37.87 0.39
N ILE A 380 -26.16 38.14 0.94
CA ILE A 380 -27.38 37.41 0.60
C ILE A 380 -27.70 37.50 -0.90
N ASN A 381 -27.58 38.69 -1.49
CA ASN A 381 -27.83 38.86 -2.93
C ASN A 381 -26.78 38.14 -3.77
N ILE A 382 -25.50 38.15 -3.38
CA ILE A 382 -24.48 37.34 -4.06
C ILE A 382 -24.86 35.86 -4.00
N VAL A 383 -25.25 35.35 -2.83
CA VAL A 383 -25.67 33.94 -2.69
C VAL A 383 -26.86 33.61 -3.58
N ARG A 384 -27.85 34.48 -3.64
CA ARG A 384 -29.05 34.29 -4.47
C ARG A 384 -28.73 34.35 -5.96
N GLU A 385 -28.08 35.41 -6.41
CA GLU A 385 -27.96 35.73 -7.83
C GLU A 385 -26.79 35.03 -8.51
N LYS A 386 -25.69 34.79 -7.79
CA LYS A 386 -24.48 34.15 -8.34
C LYS A 386 -24.45 32.64 -8.14
N TYR A 387 -25.08 32.12 -7.07
CA TYR A 387 -24.98 30.70 -6.71
C TYR A 387 -26.33 29.96 -6.77
N ARG A 388 -27.32 30.32 -5.94
CA ARG A 388 -28.58 29.56 -5.79
C ARG A 388 -29.46 29.60 -7.02
N ASN A 389 -29.78 30.79 -7.54
CA ASN A 389 -30.69 30.91 -8.69
C ASN A 389 -30.08 30.30 -9.95
N PRO A 390 -28.79 30.55 -10.30
CA PRO A 390 -28.15 29.86 -11.41
C PRO A 390 -28.15 28.33 -11.26
N ALA A 391 -27.97 27.82 -10.04
CA ALA A 391 -28.03 26.38 -9.76
C ALA A 391 -29.43 25.77 -9.98
N ALA A 392 -30.49 26.59 -10.04
CA ALA A 392 -31.86 26.16 -10.33
C ALA A 392 -32.23 26.19 -11.82
N HIS A 393 -31.40 26.79 -12.67
CA HIS A 393 -31.65 26.91 -14.11
C HIS A 393 -31.03 25.75 -14.93
N THR A 394 -31.60 25.47 -16.11
CA THR A 394 -31.25 24.33 -16.99
C THR A 394 -29.86 24.37 -17.60
N ARG A 395 -29.23 25.54 -17.69
CA ARG A 395 -27.79 25.57 -17.95
C ARG A 395 -27.15 24.81 -16.79
N ALA A 396 -26.68 23.59 -17.06
CA ALA A 396 -25.84 22.87 -16.13
C ALA A 396 -24.79 23.88 -15.64
N LEU A 397 -24.48 23.89 -14.34
CA LEU A 397 -23.25 24.53 -13.90
C LEU A 397 -22.11 23.61 -14.33
N ALA A 398 -22.01 23.37 -15.64
CA ALA A 398 -20.85 22.90 -16.38
C ALA A 398 -19.86 24.05 -16.37
N ARG A 399 -19.47 24.47 -15.16
CA ARG A 399 -18.47 25.49 -15.01
C ARG A 399 -17.18 24.84 -15.41
N GLU A 400 -16.52 25.47 -16.37
CA GLU A 400 -15.38 24.94 -17.10
C GLU A 400 -14.11 24.76 -16.25
N ASP A 401 -14.21 24.67 -14.92
CA ASP A 401 -13.27 23.99 -14.02
C ASP A 401 -13.94 23.68 -12.66
N ALA A 402 -13.65 22.51 -12.07
CA ALA A 402 -14.01 22.19 -10.68
C ALA A 402 -13.50 23.26 -9.69
N GLN A 403 -12.42 23.95 -10.05
CA GLN A 403 -11.82 25.05 -9.30
C GLN A 403 -12.77 26.23 -9.11
N GLN A 404 -13.57 26.61 -10.11
CA GLN A 404 -14.50 27.73 -9.97
C GLN A 404 -15.62 27.38 -8.97
N CYS A 405 -16.12 26.14 -9.01
CA CYS A 405 -17.07 25.68 -8.01
C CYS A 405 -16.45 25.65 -6.61
N PHE A 406 -15.20 25.22 -6.49
CA PHE A 406 -14.48 25.24 -5.21
C PHE A 406 -14.37 26.66 -4.64
N ASN A 407 -13.94 27.62 -5.46
CA ASN A 407 -13.83 29.02 -5.07
C ASN A 407 -15.19 29.57 -4.59
N ASP A 408 -16.27 29.23 -5.30
CA ASP A 408 -17.61 29.67 -4.92
C ASP A 408 -18.09 29.08 -3.58
N ILE A 409 -17.72 27.82 -3.28
CA ILE A 409 -17.98 27.21 -1.98
C ILE A 409 -17.22 27.97 -0.89
N VAL A 410 -15.93 28.24 -1.11
CA VAL A 410 -15.07 28.98 -0.16
C VAL A 410 -15.63 30.38 0.09
N ASP A 411 -16.07 31.09 -0.95
CA ASP A 411 -16.70 32.41 -0.83
C ASP A 411 -17.93 32.35 0.09
N MET A 412 -18.85 31.40 -0.13
CA MET A 412 -20.05 31.24 0.68
C MET A 412 -19.74 30.85 2.13
N GLU A 413 -18.76 29.96 2.35
CA GLU A 413 -18.28 29.59 3.68
C GLU A 413 -17.73 30.82 4.41
N GLN A 414 -16.94 31.65 3.73
CA GLN A 414 -16.38 32.86 4.31
C GLN A 414 -17.47 33.89 4.64
N MET A 415 -18.48 34.05 3.78
CA MET A 415 -19.65 34.90 4.07
C MET A 415 -20.40 34.43 5.31
N LEU A 416 -20.59 33.11 5.45
CA LEU A 416 -21.24 32.51 6.62
C LEU A 416 -20.40 32.72 7.89
N ILE A 417 -19.09 32.48 7.83
CA ILE A 417 -18.16 32.73 8.95
C ILE A 417 -18.21 34.19 9.38
N ASN A 418 -18.16 35.14 8.43
CA ASN A 418 -18.21 36.56 8.73
C ASN A 418 -19.53 36.94 9.40
N PHE A 419 -20.65 36.41 8.91
CA PHE A 419 -21.95 36.59 9.56
C PHE A 419 -21.96 36.05 11.01
N LEU A 420 -21.45 34.84 11.23
CA LEU A 420 -21.43 34.21 12.56
C LEU A 420 -20.53 34.96 13.55
N LYS A 421 -19.40 35.50 13.10
CA LYS A 421 -18.51 36.35 13.93
C LYS A 421 -19.23 37.57 14.49
N MET A 422 -20.19 38.11 13.74
CA MET A 422 -20.97 39.28 14.16
C MET A 422 -22.04 38.91 15.18
N CYS A 423 -22.45 37.64 15.24
CA CYS A 423 -23.49 37.15 16.12
C CYS A 423 -22.94 36.80 17.51
N LYS A 424 -23.76 37.03 18.54
CA LYS A 424 -23.55 36.48 19.88
C LYS A 424 -23.51 34.95 19.82
N ALA A 425 -22.77 34.36 20.76
CA ALA A 425 -22.56 32.91 20.83
C ALA A 425 -23.84 32.15 21.13
#